data_AF-A0A5C7LGX7-F1
#
_entry.id   AF-A0A5C7LGX7-F1
#
_cell.length_a   1.000
_cell.length_b   1.000
_cell.length_c   1.000
_cell.angle_alpha   90.00
_cell.angle_beta   90.00
_cell.angle_gamma   90.00
#
_symmetry.space_group_name_H-M   'P 1'
#
loop_
_entity.id
_entity.type
_entity.pdbx_description
1 polymer ?
#
loop_
_entity_poly.entity_id
_entity_poly.type
_entity_poly.pdbx_seq_one_letter_code
_entity_poly.pdbx_strand_id
1 'polypeptide(L)'
;MMIRRVAASLFSTGLALVMLAAPSHADPTNLVQPWPSNTSYNMLSSWVKEGVPQDVATFHTATMDGEVSELKDDGDVAFRLPGAVRGRELKGCITDFANSDTLTCLPPLSSPVRKPRKVEGHWMGNWVEFNGKTLTVGSSHADPGIFMQGSGNALAFGHSLAFGNYRCRSDMTGLYCLNDATRTGFRISNTITAYGCTQVADVPYGIGAKFECG
;
A
#
# COMPACT_ATOMS: atom_id res chain seq x y z
N MET A 1 37.05 16.88 -82.99
CA MET A 1 36.10 17.75 -82.26
C MET A 1 35.01 16.87 -81.66
N MET A 2 35.33 15.94 -80.76
CA MET A 2 35.34 16.06 -79.28
C MET A 2 34.14 16.82 -78.69
N ILE A 3 33.09 16.09 -78.28
CA ILE A 3 32.20 16.50 -77.17
C ILE A 3 31.88 15.25 -76.33
N ARG A 4 32.47 15.21 -75.13
CA ARG A 4 32.21 14.22 -74.06
C ARG A 4 30.89 14.58 -73.35
N ARG A 5 30.03 13.59 -73.09
CA ARG A 5 28.92 13.72 -72.13
C ARG A 5 29.46 13.55 -70.71
N VAL A 6 29.24 14.53 -69.85
CA VAL A 6 29.54 14.46 -68.41
C VAL A 6 28.22 14.18 -67.68
N ALA A 7 28.20 13.13 -66.87
CA ALA A 7 27.10 12.83 -65.94
C ALA A 7 27.38 13.54 -64.60
N ALA A 8 26.45 14.36 -64.14
CA ALA A 8 26.52 14.99 -62.82
C ALA A 8 25.85 14.07 -61.79
N SER A 9 26.62 13.60 -60.81
CA SER A 9 26.11 12.93 -59.61
C SER A 9 25.75 13.98 -58.56
N LEU A 10 24.50 13.96 -58.09
CA LEU A 10 24.03 14.75 -56.96
C LEU A 10 24.29 13.95 -55.67
N PHE A 11 25.24 14.41 -54.86
CA PHE A 11 25.42 13.95 -53.48
C PHE A 11 24.46 14.73 -52.56
N SER A 12 23.54 14.02 -51.89
CA SER A 12 22.68 14.58 -50.85
C SER A 12 23.30 14.24 -49.48
N THR A 13 23.80 15.24 -48.77
CA THR A 13 24.32 15.12 -47.40
C THR A 13 23.17 15.23 -46.40
N GLY A 14 22.79 14.10 -45.79
CA GLY A 14 21.81 14.06 -44.70
C GLY A 14 22.44 14.48 -43.37
N LEU A 15 21.94 15.57 -42.77
CA LEU A 15 22.13 15.88 -41.35
C LEU A 15 21.42 14.81 -40.50
N ALA A 16 22.16 14.09 -39.66
CA ALA A 16 21.59 13.22 -38.65
C ALA A 16 21.30 14.03 -37.37
N LEU A 17 20.02 14.28 -37.09
CA LEU A 17 19.56 14.74 -35.78
C LEU A 17 19.68 13.59 -34.78
N VAL A 18 20.50 13.76 -33.74
CA VAL A 18 20.49 12.87 -32.57
C VAL A 18 19.29 13.28 -31.70
N MET A 19 18.20 12.53 -31.77
CA MET A 19 17.09 12.68 -30.83
C MET A 19 17.47 12.06 -29.49
N LEU A 20 17.58 12.88 -28.46
CA LEU A 20 17.61 12.45 -27.06
C LEU A 20 16.25 11.86 -26.71
N ALA A 21 16.20 10.57 -26.41
CA ALA A 21 14.99 9.91 -25.93
C ALA A 21 14.61 10.46 -24.54
N ALA A 22 13.37 10.95 -24.42
CA ALA A 22 12.78 11.30 -23.13
C ALA A 22 12.60 10.04 -22.26
N PRO A 23 12.63 10.15 -20.91
CA PRO A 23 12.33 9.03 -20.04
C PRO A 23 10.92 8.51 -20.34
N SER A 24 10.84 7.21 -20.61
CA SER A 24 9.61 6.52 -20.98
C SER A 24 8.59 6.63 -19.84
N HIS A 25 7.51 7.40 -20.05
CA HIS A 25 6.31 7.27 -19.26
C HIS A 25 5.76 5.86 -19.46
N ALA A 26 5.63 5.10 -18.38
CA ALA A 26 5.07 3.75 -18.41
C ALA A 26 3.67 3.76 -19.04
N ASP A 27 3.46 2.85 -20.00
CA ASP A 27 2.20 2.63 -20.70
C ASP A 27 1.12 2.15 -19.71
N PRO A 28 -0.05 2.83 -19.60
CA PRO A 28 -1.11 2.48 -18.67
C PRO A 28 -1.81 1.14 -19.01
N THR A 29 -1.47 0.48 -20.12
CA THR A 29 -2.07 -0.80 -20.52
C THR A 29 -1.29 -2.05 -20.11
N ASN A 30 -0.08 -1.91 -19.57
CA ASN A 30 0.56 -3.04 -18.90
C ASN A 30 -0.08 -3.19 -17.52
N LEU A 31 -1.08 -4.07 -17.40
CA LEU A 31 -1.74 -4.37 -16.13
C LEU A 31 -0.68 -4.86 -15.13
N VAL A 32 -0.19 -3.94 -14.30
CA VAL A 32 0.73 -4.24 -13.19
C VAL A 32 0.09 -5.36 -12.40
N GLN A 33 0.73 -6.53 -12.41
CA GLN A 33 0.25 -7.67 -11.63
C GLN A 33 0.65 -7.46 -10.16
N PRO A 34 -0.18 -7.88 -9.20
CA PRO A 34 0.19 -7.80 -7.80
C PRO A 34 1.37 -8.73 -7.49
N TRP A 35 2.20 -8.31 -6.54
CA TRP A 35 3.32 -9.14 -6.07
C TRP A 35 2.83 -10.44 -5.41
N PRO A 36 3.30 -11.62 -5.86
CA PRO A 36 2.98 -12.91 -5.23
C PRO A 36 3.46 -13.01 -3.79
N SER A 37 2.79 -13.80 -2.94
CA SER A 37 3.13 -13.94 -1.51
C SER A 37 4.55 -14.45 -1.24
N ASN A 38 5.14 -15.21 -2.18
CA ASN A 38 6.53 -15.70 -2.08
C ASN A 38 7.58 -14.69 -2.59
N THR A 39 7.18 -13.45 -2.91
CA THR A 39 8.13 -12.37 -3.27
C THR A 39 9.09 -12.12 -2.12
N SER A 40 10.39 -12.07 -2.42
CA SER A 40 11.40 -11.75 -1.40
C SER A 40 11.19 -10.34 -0.85
N TYR A 41 11.41 -10.16 0.45
CA TYR A 41 11.28 -8.85 1.08
C TYR A 41 12.18 -7.80 0.42
N ASN A 42 13.41 -8.14 0.02
CA ASN A 42 14.31 -7.18 -0.61
C ASN A 42 13.74 -6.62 -1.92
N MET A 43 13.17 -7.49 -2.77
CA MET A 43 12.56 -7.08 -4.03
C MET A 43 11.35 -6.18 -3.78
N LEU A 44 10.49 -6.57 -2.84
CA LEU A 44 9.31 -5.78 -2.49
C LEU A 44 9.69 -4.44 -1.85
N SER A 45 10.67 -4.41 -0.95
CA SER A 45 11.17 -3.21 -0.28
C SER A 45 11.78 -2.22 -1.27
N SER A 46 12.59 -2.69 -2.22
CA SER A 46 13.12 -1.84 -3.29
C SER A 46 12.00 -1.18 -4.09
N TRP A 47 11.01 -1.97 -4.53
CA TRP A 47 9.86 -1.44 -5.26
C TRP A 47 9.03 -0.46 -4.41
N VAL A 48 8.75 -0.76 -3.14
CA VAL A 48 8.02 0.17 -2.25
C VAL A 48 8.78 1.50 -2.11
N LYS A 49 10.11 1.46 -2.01
CA LYS A 49 10.98 2.65 -1.87
C LYS A 49 11.08 3.50 -3.14
N GLU A 50 10.82 2.94 -4.31
CA GLU A 50 10.75 3.69 -5.57
C GLU A 50 9.48 4.55 -5.70
N GLY A 51 8.48 4.35 -4.84
CA GLY A 51 7.29 5.21 -4.85
C GLY A 51 7.63 6.63 -4.42
N VAL A 52 6.95 7.63 -5.00
CA VAL A 52 7.18 9.06 -4.71
C VAL A 52 7.02 9.31 -3.21
N PRO A 53 8.08 9.67 -2.47
CA PRO A 53 8.00 9.81 -1.02
C PRO A 53 7.12 10.99 -0.66
N GLN A 54 6.30 10.83 0.37
CA GLN A 54 5.44 11.89 0.91
C GLN A 54 5.90 12.34 2.28
N ASP A 55 5.60 13.60 2.59
CA ASP A 55 5.81 14.15 3.92
C ASP A 55 4.80 13.53 4.90
N VAL A 56 5.32 12.89 5.95
CA VAL A 56 4.52 12.21 6.96
C VAL A 56 3.61 13.16 7.73
N ALA A 57 4.00 14.44 7.87
CA ALA A 57 3.18 15.45 8.55
C ALA A 57 1.82 15.66 7.87
N THR A 58 1.72 15.40 6.56
CA THR A 58 0.45 15.48 5.81
C THR A 58 -0.52 14.34 6.12
N PHE A 59 -0.10 13.33 6.87
CA PHE A 59 -0.91 12.17 7.26
C PHE A 59 -1.20 12.13 8.76
N HIS A 60 -0.98 13.24 9.47
CA HIS A 60 -1.22 13.36 10.91
C HIS A 60 -2.67 13.75 11.26
N THR A 61 -3.59 13.68 10.29
CA THR A 61 -5.01 14.01 10.50
C THR A 61 -5.92 12.88 10.09
N ALA A 62 -7.10 12.84 10.70
CA ALA A 62 -8.19 11.98 10.30
C ALA A 62 -9.50 12.76 10.20
N THR A 63 -10.33 12.35 9.23
CA THR A 63 -11.60 12.99 8.90
C THR A 63 -12.78 12.10 9.29
N MET A 64 -13.66 12.61 10.13
CA MET A 64 -14.91 11.95 10.51
C MET A 64 -16.09 12.87 10.24
N ASP A 65 -17.07 12.40 9.47
CA ASP A 65 -18.28 13.16 9.11
C ASP A 65 -18.01 14.57 8.52
N GLY A 66 -16.87 14.70 7.83
CA GLY A 66 -16.42 15.95 7.21
C GLY A 66 -15.58 16.85 8.11
N GLU A 67 -15.47 16.53 9.40
CA GLU A 67 -14.60 17.23 10.35
C GLU A 67 -13.20 16.62 10.36
N VAL A 68 -12.19 17.46 10.22
CA VAL A 68 -10.77 17.07 10.26
C VAL A 68 -10.26 17.30 11.66
N SER A 69 -9.57 16.30 12.23
CA SER A 69 -8.91 16.38 13.53
C SER A 69 -7.47 15.87 13.44
N GLU A 70 -6.58 16.46 14.22
CA GLU A 70 -5.22 15.96 14.41
C GLU A 70 -5.27 14.65 15.22
N LEU A 71 -4.36 13.73 14.89
CA LEU A 71 -4.14 12.53 15.69
C LEU A 71 -3.47 12.91 17.02
N LYS A 72 -3.57 12.03 18.02
CA LYS A 72 -3.19 12.38 19.39
C LYS A 72 -1.70 12.57 19.60
N ASP A 73 -0.86 11.71 19.01
CA ASP A 73 0.59 11.73 19.18
C ASP A 73 1.28 12.11 17.88
N ASP A 74 2.22 13.06 17.90
CA ASP A 74 2.91 13.60 16.70
C ASP A 74 3.51 12.56 15.73
N GLY A 75 3.77 11.34 16.21
CA GLY A 75 4.27 10.23 15.40
C GLY A 75 3.19 9.43 14.67
N ASP A 76 1.93 9.61 15.01
CA ASP A 76 0.81 8.86 14.47
C ASP A 76 0.44 9.29 13.06
N VAL A 77 0.01 8.31 12.28
CA VAL A 77 -0.43 8.53 10.90
C VAL A 77 -1.76 7.85 10.66
N ALA A 78 -2.57 8.48 9.82
CA ALA A 78 -3.76 7.90 9.24
C ALA A 78 -3.71 8.11 7.73
N PHE A 79 -3.85 7.03 6.97
CA PHE A 79 -3.81 7.08 5.50
C PHE A 79 -4.65 5.98 4.87
N ARG A 80 -5.03 6.16 3.62
CA ARG A 80 -5.88 5.20 2.89
C ARG A 80 -5.49 5.10 1.43
N LEU A 81 -5.98 4.05 0.77
CA LEU A 81 -5.99 4.01 -0.69
C LEU A 81 -6.88 5.14 -1.25
N PRO A 82 -6.52 5.70 -2.42
CA PRO A 82 -7.39 6.61 -3.15
C PRO A 82 -8.73 5.94 -3.51
N GLY A 83 -9.78 6.76 -3.59
CA GLY A 83 -11.11 6.31 -3.99
C GLY A 83 -12.04 5.90 -2.84
N ALA A 84 -13.09 5.17 -3.19
CA ALA A 84 -14.19 4.81 -2.31
C ALA A 84 -14.76 3.45 -2.71
N VAL A 85 -15.36 2.74 -1.75
CA VAL A 85 -16.08 1.48 -2.00
C VAL A 85 -17.54 1.68 -1.72
N ARG A 86 -18.38 1.44 -2.74
CA ARG A 86 -19.83 1.68 -2.69
C ARG A 86 -20.17 3.11 -2.26
N GLY A 87 -19.44 4.09 -2.79
CA GLY A 87 -19.63 5.51 -2.49
C GLY A 87 -19.18 5.96 -1.10
N ARG A 88 -18.58 5.07 -0.29
CA ARG A 88 -18.04 5.41 1.03
C ARG A 88 -16.52 5.40 1.01
N GLU A 89 -15.93 6.41 1.63
CA GLU A 89 -14.47 6.47 1.79
C GLU A 89 -13.94 5.25 2.54
N LEU A 90 -12.73 4.84 2.17
CA LEU A 90 -12.03 3.80 2.87
C LEU A 90 -11.49 4.35 4.20
N LYS A 91 -11.73 3.63 5.30
CA LYS A 91 -11.15 3.99 6.60
C LYS A 91 -9.62 3.95 6.57
N GLY A 92 -9.04 3.02 5.81
CA GLY A 92 -7.60 2.95 5.58
C GLY A 92 -6.85 2.28 6.73
N CYS A 93 -5.68 2.80 7.05
CA CYS A 93 -4.79 2.37 8.11
C CYS A 93 -4.48 3.54 9.05
N ILE A 94 -4.30 3.24 10.33
CA ILE A 94 -4.04 4.20 11.39
C ILE A 94 -3.11 3.59 12.46
N THR A 95 -2.30 4.42 13.09
CA THR A 95 -1.45 4.06 14.24
C THR A 95 -1.92 4.77 15.52
N ASP A 96 -1.55 4.21 16.66
CA ASP A 96 -1.69 4.81 18.00
C ASP A 96 -0.46 4.41 18.81
N PHE A 97 0.66 5.09 18.51
CA PHE A 97 1.98 4.74 19.01
C PHE A 97 2.16 4.93 20.51
N ALA A 98 1.31 5.74 21.16
CA ALA A 98 1.28 5.78 22.63
C ALA A 98 0.82 4.46 23.25
N ASN A 99 -0.01 3.67 22.54
CA ASN A 99 -0.59 2.44 23.07
C ASN A 99 0.00 1.18 22.44
N SER A 100 0.42 1.22 21.17
CA SER A 100 0.96 0.05 20.47
C SER A 100 1.83 0.42 19.27
N ASP A 101 2.81 -0.42 18.95
CA ASP A 101 3.59 -0.35 17.70
C ASP A 101 2.84 -0.90 16.47
N THR A 102 1.56 -1.22 16.61
CA THR A 102 0.73 -1.89 15.60
C THR A 102 0.14 -0.91 14.58
N LEU A 103 0.33 -1.20 13.30
CA LEU A 103 -0.45 -0.60 12.23
C LEU A 103 -1.80 -1.31 12.12
N THR A 104 -2.89 -0.57 12.33
CA THR A 104 -4.25 -1.12 12.27
C THR A 104 -4.93 -0.65 10.99
N CYS A 105 -5.56 -1.55 10.24
CA CYS A 105 -6.25 -1.23 9.00
C CYS A 105 -7.68 -1.78 8.97
N LEU A 106 -8.57 -1.06 8.28
CA LEU A 106 -9.93 -1.48 7.91
C LEU A 106 -10.10 -1.54 6.38
N PRO A 107 -9.54 -2.57 5.73
CA PRO A 107 -9.67 -2.80 4.29
C PRO A 107 -11.09 -3.14 3.83
N PRO A 108 -11.40 -2.87 2.55
CA PRO A 108 -12.65 -3.26 1.92
C PRO A 108 -12.60 -4.71 1.40
N LEU A 109 -12.40 -5.68 2.30
CA LEU A 109 -12.32 -7.10 1.91
C LEU A 109 -13.61 -7.56 1.21
N SER A 110 -13.49 -8.28 0.09
CA SER A 110 -14.64 -8.84 -0.63
C SER A 110 -15.31 -9.98 0.15
N SER A 111 -14.52 -10.70 0.94
CA SER A 111 -14.97 -11.78 1.83
C SER A 111 -14.27 -11.65 3.18
N PRO A 112 -14.77 -10.79 4.09
CA PRO A 112 -14.23 -10.66 5.43
C PRO A 112 -14.21 -11.99 6.18
N VAL A 113 -13.26 -12.17 7.10
CA VAL A 113 -13.14 -13.39 7.90
C VAL A 113 -14.41 -13.59 8.72
N ARG A 114 -14.95 -14.81 8.69
CA ARG A 114 -16.19 -15.15 9.41
C ARG A 114 -15.93 -15.18 10.92
N LYS A 115 -16.92 -14.73 11.69
CA LYS A 115 -16.87 -14.78 13.15
C LYS A 115 -16.63 -16.22 13.64
N PRO A 116 -15.55 -16.49 14.40
CA PRO A 116 -15.35 -17.78 15.03
C PRO A 116 -16.47 -18.10 16.03
N ARG A 117 -16.71 -19.39 16.27
CA ARG A 117 -17.74 -19.82 17.23
C ARG A 117 -17.36 -19.35 18.63
N LYS A 118 -18.38 -19.02 19.44
CA LYS A 118 -18.25 -18.63 20.86
C LYS A 118 -17.52 -17.31 21.12
N VAL A 119 -17.16 -16.53 20.11
CA VAL A 119 -16.58 -15.21 20.30
C VAL A 119 -17.68 -14.21 20.71
N GLU A 120 -17.50 -13.53 21.84
CA GLU A 120 -18.40 -12.47 22.30
C GLU A 120 -18.01 -11.10 21.70
N GLY A 121 -18.90 -10.12 21.79
CA GLY A 121 -18.67 -8.76 21.25
C GLY A 121 -18.94 -8.58 19.76
N HIS A 122 -18.68 -7.34 19.28
CA HIS A 122 -18.88 -6.94 17.90
C HIS A 122 -17.71 -7.41 17.03
N TRP A 123 -18.02 -8.29 16.08
CA TRP A 123 -17.02 -8.92 15.23
C TRP A 123 -16.72 -8.06 14.00
N MET A 124 -15.44 -7.77 13.78
CA MET A 124 -14.94 -7.03 12.63
C MET A 124 -14.07 -7.93 11.77
N GLY A 125 -14.69 -8.65 10.81
CA GLY A 125 -13.98 -9.63 9.96
C GLY A 125 -12.94 -9.04 9.01
N ASN A 126 -12.89 -7.72 8.89
CA ASN A 126 -11.93 -6.95 8.11
C ASN A 126 -11.02 -6.07 8.99
N TRP A 127 -10.97 -6.30 10.30
CA TRP A 127 -9.97 -5.68 11.16
C TRP A 127 -8.62 -6.34 10.91
N VAL A 128 -7.60 -5.55 10.56
CA VAL A 128 -6.25 -6.04 10.27
C VAL A 128 -5.26 -5.34 11.19
N GLU A 129 -4.45 -6.10 11.90
CA GLU A 129 -3.39 -5.57 12.76
C GLU A 129 -2.05 -6.16 12.34
N PHE A 130 -1.05 -5.31 12.19
CA PHE A 130 0.30 -5.71 11.81
C PHE A 130 1.33 -4.96 12.66
N ASN A 131 2.20 -5.69 13.34
CA ASN A 131 3.29 -5.14 14.15
C ASN A 131 4.70 -5.51 13.62
N GLY A 132 4.78 -6.07 12.41
CA GLY A 132 6.01 -6.64 11.84
C GLY A 132 6.26 -8.11 12.20
N LYS A 133 5.87 -8.57 13.39
CA LYS A 133 6.06 -9.96 13.83
C LYS A 133 4.81 -10.81 13.66
N THR A 134 3.64 -10.19 13.72
CA THR A 134 2.35 -10.85 13.52
C THR A 134 1.48 -10.04 12.61
N LEU A 135 0.69 -10.73 11.79
CA LEU A 135 -0.44 -10.16 11.05
C LEU A 135 -1.71 -10.90 11.49
N THR A 136 -2.72 -10.18 11.96
CA THR A 136 -4.04 -10.75 12.27
C THR A 136 -5.09 -10.20 11.32
N VAL A 137 -6.12 -11.00 11.04
CA VAL A 137 -7.28 -10.59 10.25
C VAL A 137 -8.54 -11.09 10.94
N GLY A 138 -9.44 -10.17 11.26
CA GLY A 138 -10.68 -10.46 11.96
C GLY A 138 -10.49 -10.55 13.46
N SER A 139 -11.18 -9.69 14.19
CA SER A 139 -11.17 -9.68 15.66
C SER A 139 -12.45 -9.07 16.23
N SER A 140 -12.74 -9.38 17.49
CA SER A 140 -13.80 -8.70 18.23
C SER A 140 -13.29 -7.41 18.84
N HIS A 141 -14.05 -6.33 18.64
CA HIS A 141 -13.78 -5.04 19.28
C HIS A 141 -15.05 -4.56 19.98
N ALA A 142 -14.90 -4.04 21.20
CA ALA A 142 -15.95 -3.22 21.79
C ALA A 142 -15.92 -1.86 21.07
N ASP A 143 -17.07 -1.40 20.62
CA ASP A 143 -17.19 -0.11 19.94
C ASP A 143 -16.88 1.03 20.96
N PRO A 144 -16.06 2.06 20.64
CA PRO A 144 -15.50 2.27 19.33
C PRO A 144 -13.96 2.34 19.30
N GLY A 145 -13.37 1.49 18.44
CA GLY A 145 -11.92 1.36 18.30
C GLY A 145 -11.25 2.59 17.68
N ILE A 146 -9.96 2.46 17.36
CA ILE A 146 -9.10 3.54 16.87
C ILE A 146 -9.65 4.33 15.66
N PHE A 147 -10.53 3.74 14.86
CA PHE A 147 -11.15 4.38 13.69
C PHE A 147 -12.26 5.40 13.99
N MET A 148 -12.57 5.67 15.25
CA MET A 148 -13.36 6.85 15.64
C MET A 148 -12.64 8.15 15.38
N GLN A 149 -11.32 8.13 15.21
CA GLN A 149 -10.59 9.31 14.77
C GLN A 149 -10.96 9.68 13.33
N GLY A 150 -11.48 8.72 12.54
CA GLY A 150 -11.97 8.95 11.19
C GLY A 150 -11.19 8.17 10.13
N SER A 151 -11.24 8.69 8.91
CA SER A 151 -10.48 8.21 7.76
C SER A 151 -9.25 9.09 7.54
N GLY A 152 -8.09 8.49 7.33
CA GLY A 152 -6.88 9.25 7.01
C GLY A 152 -6.87 9.84 5.59
N ASN A 153 -5.82 10.62 5.32
CA ASN A 153 -5.61 11.22 4.00
C ASN A 153 -5.29 10.15 2.92
N ALA A 154 -5.71 10.41 1.68
CA ALA A 154 -5.44 9.50 0.58
C ALA A 154 -3.96 9.51 0.21
N LEU A 155 -3.30 8.35 0.27
CA LEU A 155 -1.97 8.16 -0.30
C LEU A 155 -2.11 7.89 -1.80
N ALA A 156 -1.78 8.87 -2.65
CA ALA A 156 -1.94 8.76 -4.10
C ALA A 156 -1.23 7.51 -4.67
N PHE A 157 -1.78 6.95 -5.75
CA PHE A 157 -1.18 5.78 -6.38
C PHE A 157 0.25 6.08 -6.85
N GLY A 158 1.18 5.16 -6.62
CA GLY A 158 2.60 5.32 -6.87
C GLY A 158 3.36 6.07 -5.77
N HIS A 159 2.69 6.58 -4.73
CA HIS A 159 3.33 7.31 -3.64
C HIS A 159 3.68 6.37 -2.49
N SER A 160 4.76 6.70 -1.77
CA SER A 160 5.21 5.98 -0.58
C SER A 160 5.19 6.87 0.66
N LEU A 161 4.95 6.26 1.81
CA LEU A 161 4.90 6.90 3.13
C LEU A 161 5.75 6.09 4.10
N ALA A 162 6.64 6.74 4.85
CA ALA A 162 7.47 6.11 5.87
C ALA A 162 7.21 6.73 7.25
N PHE A 163 7.03 5.89 8.26
CA PHE A 163 6.67 6.30 9.62
C PHE A 163 7.04 5.18 10.60
N GLY A 164 7.69 5.50 11.72
CA GLY A 164 8.22 4.48 12.64
C GLY A 164 9.06 3.42 11.91
N ASN A 165 8.74 2.15 12.13
CA ASN A 165 9.36 1.01 11.42
C ASN A 165 8.66 0.66 10.09
N TYR A 166 7.62 1.40 9.72
CA TYR A 166 6.79 1.09 8.57
C TYR A 166 7.18 1.88 7.33
N ARG A 167 6.96 1.23 6.19
CA ARG A 167 6.91 1.91 4.90
C ARG A 167 5.78 1.33 4.07
N CYS A 168 4.87 2.19 3.64
CA CYS A 168 3.76 1.81 2.78
C CYS A 168 3.86 2.45 1.40
N ARG A 169 3.36 1.77 0.38
CA ARG A 169 3.16 2.30 -0.98
C ARG A 169 1.76 1.98 -1.45
N SER A 170 1.07 2.99 -1.95
CA SER A 170 -0.21 2.85 -2.63
C SER A 170 0.03 2.52 -4.10
N ASP A 171 -0.71 1.56 -4.64
CA ASP A 171 -0.62 1.11 -6.02
C ASP A 171 -2.02 0.72 -6.53
N MET A 172 -2.21 0.70 -7.85
CA MET A 172 -3.49 0.29 -8.46
C MET A 172 -3.90 -1.13 -8.07
N THR A 173 -2.93 -1.99 -7.72
CA THR A 173 -3.17 -3.35 -7.24
C THR A 173 -3.44 -3.42 -5.74
N GLY A 174 -3.23 -2.37 -4.96
CA GLY A 174 -3.48 -2.36 -3.52
C GLY A 174 -2.49 -1.52 -2.72
N LEU A 175 -2.67 -1.55 -1.40
CA LEU A 175 -1.77 -0.89 -0.44
C LEU A 175 -0.79 -1.92 0.08
N TYR A 176 0.50 -1.67 -0.11
CA TYR A 176 1.57 -2.51 0.38
C TYR A 176 2.17 -1.83 1.59
N CYS A 177 2.26 -2.52 2.72
CA CYS A 177 2.86 -2.01 3.94
C CYS A 177 3.90 -2.99 4.46
N LEU A 178 5.12 -2.50 4.62
CA LEU A 178 6.27 -3.25 5.09
C LEU A 178 6.66 -2.78 6.47
N ASN A 179 7.26 -3.68 7.25
CA ASN A 179 8.01 -3.33 8.45
C ASN A 179 9.49 -3.59 8.17
N ASP A 180 10.28 -2.52 8.16
CA ASP A 180 11.70 -2.58 7.78
C ASP A 180 12.57 -3.23 8.86
N ALA A 181 12.15 -3.19 10.14
CA ALA A 181 12.87 -3.80 11.24
C ALA A 181 12.76 -5.34 11.24
N THR A 182 11.57 -5.87 10.92
CA THR A 182 11.32 -7.32 10.86
C THR A 182 11.45 -7.91 9.46
N ARG A 183 11.60 -7.07 8.42
CA ARG A 183 11.73 -7.47 7.01
C ARG A 183 10.52 -8.29 6.52
N THR A 184 9.34 -7.85 6.90
CA THR A 184 8.06 -8.51 6.62
C THR A 184 7.06 -7.48 6.10
N GLY A 185 5.88 -7.92 5.66
CA GLY A 185 4.84 -7.00 5.23
C GLY A 185 3.55 -7.66 4.82
N PHE A 186 2.63 -6.86 4.35
CA PHE A 186 1.38 -7.32 3.76
C PHE A 186 0.92 -6.39 2.65
N ARG A 187 -0.02 -6.90 1.84
CA ARG A 187 -0.79 -6.13 0.86
C ARG A 187 -2.27 -6.21 1.22
N ILE A 188 -2.91 -5.05 1.23
CA ILE A 188 -4.36 -4.88 1.24
C ILE A 188 -4.86 -4.64 -0.18
N SER A 189 -5.85 -5.42 -0.59
CA SER A 189 -6.71 -5.14 -1.72
C SER A 189 -8.17 -5.50 -1.34
N ASN A 190 -8.89 -6.21 -2.20
CA ASN A 190 -10.09 -6.94 -1.80
C ASN A 190 -9.78 -8.24 -1.02
N THR A 191 -8.51 -8.62 -0.92
CA THR A 191 -7.98 -9.70 -0.08
C THR A 191 -6.74 -9.23 0.69
N ILE A 192 -6.23 -10.07 1.59
CA ILE A 192 -4.95 -9.86 2.28
C ILE A 192 -3.91 -10.83 1.70
N THR A 193 -2.72 -10.31 1.42
CA THR A 193 -1.54 -11.13 1.10
C THR A 193 -0.44 -10.80 2.10
N ALA A 194 0.08 -11.80 2.81
CA ALA A 194 1.20 -11.63 3.73
C ALA A 194 2.52 -11.93 3.01
N TYR A 195 3.60 -11.22 3.35
CA TYR A 195 4.95 -11.37 2.82
C TYR A 195 5.93 -11.66 3.96
N GLY A 196 6.67 -12.76 3.84
CA GLY A 196 7.57 -13.21 4.90
C GLY A 196 6.84 -13.71 6.15
N CYS A 197 5.58 -14.14 6.01
CA CYS A 197 4.78 -14.68 7.10
C CYS A 197 4.19 -16.04 6.76
N THR A 198 3.99 -16.85 7.79
CA THR A 198 3.34 -18.17 7.70
C THR A 198 2.01 -18.12 8.42
N GLN A 199 0.94 -18.57 7.76
CA GLN A 199 -0.36 -18.69 8.39
C GLN A 199 -0.36 -19.82 9.42
N VAL A 200 -0.88 -19.57 10.61
CA VAL A 200 -1.01 -20.60 11.65
C VAL A 200 -2.43 -21.16 11.69
N ALA A 201 -2.55 -22.47 11.92
CA ALA A 201 -3.85 -23.15 12.00
C ALA A 201 -4.55 -22.90 13.34
N ASP A 202 -3.80 -22.95 14.44
CA ASP A 202 -4.31 -22.72 15.78
C ASP A 202 -4.33 -21.22 16.09
N VAL A 203 -5.43 -20.57 15.70
CA VAL A 203 -5.63 -19.14 15.96
C VAL A 203 -6.08 -18.90 17.41
N PRO A 204 -5.53 -17.88 18.10
CA PRO A 204 -5.99 -17.50 19.43
C PRO A 204 -7.50 -17.20 19.45
N TYR A 205 -8.12 -17.40 20.62
CA TYR A 205 -9.52 -17.03 20.82
C TYR A 205 -9.76 -15.56 20.46
N GLY A 206 -10.84 -15.29 19.72
CA GLY A 206 -11.20 -13.94 19.30
C GLY A 206 -10.47 -13.43 18.05
N ILE A 207 -9.60 -14.24 17.43
CA ILE A 207 -8.91 -13.92 16.18
C ILE A 207 -9.40 -14.81 15.04
N GLY A 208 -9.57 -14.24 13.84
CA GLY A 208 -10.12 -14.93 12.68
C GLY A 208 -9.06 -15.67 11.86
N ALA A 209 -7.96 -15.00 11.57
CA ALA A 209 -6.76 -15.55 10.97
C ALA A 209 -5.52 -14.89 11.59
N LYS A 210 -4.45 -15.66 11.73
CA LYS A 210 -3.16 -15.18 12.23
C LYS A 210 -2.03 -15.68 11.34
N PHE A 211 -1.05 -14.82 11.14
CA PHE A 211 0.21 -15.13 10.52
C PHE A 211 1.34 -14.75 11.47
N GLU A 212 2.32 -15.64 11.61
CA GLU A 212 3.59 -15.38 12.28
C GLU A 212 4.61 -14.97 11.22
N CYS A 213 5.36 -13.90 11.46
CA CYS A 213 6.26 -13.28 10.50
C CYS A 213 7.70 -13.30 11.03
N GLY A 214 8.65 -13.65 10.16
CA GLY A 214 10.08 -13.79 10.51
C GLY A 214 10.64 -15.15 10.13
#